data_AF-A0L668-F1
#
_entry.id   AF-A0L668-F1
#
_cell.length_a   1.000
_cell.length_b   1.000
_cell.length_c   1.000
_cell.angle_alpha   90.00
_cell.angle_beta   90.00
_cell.angle_gamma   90.00
#
_symmetry.space_group_name_H-M   'P 1'
#
loop_
_entity.id
_entity.type
_entity.pdbx_description
1 polymer ?
#
loop_
_entity_poly.entity_id
_entity_poly.type
_entity_poly.pdbx_seq_one_letter_code
_entity_poly.pdbx_strand_id
1 'polypeptide(L)'
;MQWLADNDAVAKDPLVKRYEFFAQRLTDMAPRAELGFKSRTNRQAPAPKIGRNDPCPCGSGKKFKSCHIDQAEQLSFKLGNPTAPIMATATAMLISKMGLEALDQVPRDHLSDLVASEMASAYYRHDDIDAALELLEGVMDGDREHEYLLYDYWIARYAEWLVEVDQGKQAESFLLDEYDHPKGVERHQVAQKLAAFYLDQGDPSNAEIWADTALEQDAHNPFNHYLKGLTHHATGNWERAIIAYETAIEHTQHLAEQEQQALQAMINDALDKAKRQELPDVESDESPTEV
;
A
#
# COMPACT_ATOMS: atom_id res chain seq x y z
N MET A 1 15.52 -3.65 -3.85
CA MET A 1 16.00 -3.62 -2.45
C MET A 1 17.49 -3.29 -2.32
N GLN A 2 18.35 -3.53 -3.32
CA GLN A 2 19.76 -3.12 -3.18
C GLN A 2 20.00 -1.62 -3.47
N TRP A 3 19.09 -0.94 -4.18
CA TRP A 3 19.17 0.51 -4.44
C TRP A 3 18.63 1.38 -3.28
N LEU A 4 17.67 0.89 -2.47
CA LEU A 4 17.21 1.60 -1.26
C LEU A 4 18.31 1.73 -0.19
N ALA A 5 19.26 0.80 -0.17
CA ALA A 5 20.34 0.75 0.81
C ALA A 5 21.41 1.84 0.60
N ASP A 6 21.46 2.47 -0.58
CA ASP A 6 22.58 3.35 -0.98
C ASP A 6 22.22 4.84 -1.02
N ASN A 7 20.96 5.24 -0.70
CA ASN A 7 20.56 6.64 -0.59
C ASN A 7 20.10 6.99 0.83
N ASP A 8 21.00 7.65 1.56
CA ASP A 8 20.90 7.93 2.99
C ASP A 8 19.77 8.93 3.36
N ALA A 9 19.21 9.65 2.37
CA ALA A 9 18.06 10.53 2.52
C ALA A 9 16.72 9.76 2.38
N VAL A 10 16.62 8.89 1.38
CA VAL A 10 15.46 8.02 1.13
C VAL A 10 15.31 6.97 2.23
N ALA A 11 16.42 6.42 2.74
CA ALA A 11 16.42 5.50 3.87
C ALA A 11 15.98 6.15 5.20
N LYS A 12 15.96 7.49 5.29
CA LYS A 12 15.51 8.22 6.48
C LYS A 12 14.05 8.67 6.40
N ASP A 13 13.48 8.70 5.20
CA ASP A 13 12.10 9.09 4.93
C ASP A 13 11.10 8.20 5.73
N PRO A 14 10.24 8.80 6.56
CA PRO A 14 9.25 8.07 7.36
C PRO A 14 8.23 7.27 6.55
N LEU A 15 7.85 7.74 5.36
CA LEU A 15 6.93 7.06 4.46
C LEU A 15 7.61 5.82 3.85
N VAL A 16 8.87 5.95 3.43
CA VAL A 16 9.68 4.84 2.94
C VAL A 16 9.88 3.78 4.03
N LYS A 17 10.19 4.19 5.26
CA LYS A 17 10.31 3.26 6.41
C LYS A 17 9.00 2.51 6.71
N ARG A 18 7.85 3.18 6.54
CA ARG A 18 6.53 2.55 6.69
C ARG A 18 6.34 1.45 5.65
N TYR A 19 6.61 1.74 4.38
CA TYR A 19 6.50 0.75 3.31
C TYR A 19 7.54 -0.37 3.42
N GLU A 20 8.78 -0.05 3.80
CA GLU A 20 9.82 -1.06 4.06
C GLU A 20 9.43 -2.00 5.20
N PHE A 21 8.83 -1.51 6.28
CA PHE A 21 8.33 -2.35 7.36
C PHE A 21 7.30 -3.38 6.87
N PHE A 22 6.32 -2.95 6.06
CA PHE A 22 5.31 -3.84 5.48
C PHE A 22 5.93 -4.81 4.46
N ALA A 23 6.84 -4.35 3.60
CA ALA A 23 7.57 -5.18 2.66
C ALA A 23 8.46 -6.23 3.36
N GLN A 24 9.12 -5.85 4.45
CA GLN A 24 9.94 -6.74 5.28
C GLN A 24 9.07 -7.77 6.00
N ARG A 25 7.89 -7.38 6.50
CA ARG A 25 6.89 -8.30 7.08
C ARG A 25 6.37 -9.30 6.06
N LEU A 26 6.07 -8.87 4.85
CA LEU A 26 5.69 -9.76 3.74
C LEU A 26 6.83 -10.71 3.36
N THR A 27 8.08 -10.24 3.41
CA THR A 27 9.29 -11.07 3.19
C THR A 27 9.57 -12.03 4.35
N ASP A 28 9.25 -11.65 5.59
CA ASP A 28 9.35 -12.51 6.78
C ASP A 28 8.22 -13.55 6.83
N MET A 29 7.06 -13.21 6.25
CA MET A 29 5.95 -14.13 5.99
C MET A 29 6.19 -15.02 4.78
N ALA A 30 7.10 -14.64 3.88
CA ALA A 30 7.53 -15.49 2.79
C ALA A 30 8.13 -16.78 3.38
N PRO A 31 7.76 -17.97 2.86
CA PRO A 31 8.25 -19.22 3.41
C PRO A 31 9.78 -19.27 3.37
N ARG A 32 10.43 -19.15 4.52
CA ARG A 32 11.86 -19.43 4.66
C ARG A 32 12.06 -20.93 4.53
N ALA A 33 12.25 -21.40 3.30
CA ALA A 33 12.43 -22.82 2.97
C ALA A 33 13.52 -23.49 3.81
N GLU A 34 14.53 -22.71 4.20
CA GLU A 34 15.65 -23.11 5.05
C GLU A 34 15.35 -23.18 6.56
N LEU A 35 14.23 -22.63 7.04
CA LEU A 35 13.77 -22.76 8.43
C LEU A 35 12.78 -23.92 8.64
N GLY A 36 12.23 -24.48 7.56
CA GLY A 36 11.20 -25.52 7.60
C GLY A 36 9.86 -25.06 8.20
N PHE A 37 8.81 -25.86 8.00
CA PHE A 37 7.47 -25.60 8.54
C PHE A 37 7.47 -25.78 10.08
N LYS A 38 7.79 -24.74 10.84
CA LYS A 38 7.59 -24.77 12.30
C LYS A 38 6.10 -24.64 12.59
N SER A 39 5.45 -25.78 12.83
CA SER A 39 4.07 -25.86 13.29
C SER A 39 3.86 -24.88 14.45
N ARG A 40 2.97 -23.90 14.26
CA ARG A 40 2.43 -23.10 15.37
C ARG A 40 1.85 -24.11 16.35
N THR A 41 2.36 -24.12 17.59
CA THR A 41 1.91 -25.02 18.64
C THR A 41 0.46 -24.71 19.00
N ASN A 42 -0.48 -25.22 18.22
CA ASN A 42 -1.87 -25.27 18.59
C ASN A 42 -1.98 -26.29 19.73
N ARG A 43 -2.36 -25.84 20.93
CA ARG A 43 -2.59 -26.67 22.12
C ARG A 43 -3.88 -27.49 21.96
N GLN A 44 -3.96 -28.32 20.92
CA GLN A 44 -4.81 -29.50 20.95
C GLN A 44 -3.98 -30.62 21.57
N ALA A 45 -4.52 -31.30 22.58
CA ALA A 45 -3.87 -32.49 23.14
C ALA A 45 -3.56 -33.44 21.97
N PRO A 46 -2.29 -33.84 21.76
CA PRO A 46 -1.96 -34.68 20.63
C PRO A 46 -2.76 -35.98 20.77
N ALA A 47 -3.46 -36.38 19.70
CA ALA A 47 -3.92 -37.75 19.57
C ALA A 47 -2.73 -38.68 19.91
N PRO A 48 -2.95 -39.80 20.62
CA PRO A 48 -1.85 -40.64 21.09
C PRO A 48 -0.97 -41.03 19.91
N LYS A 49 0.22 -40.45 19.85
CA LYS A 49 1.19 -40.71 18.77
C LYS A 49 1.68 -42.13 18.96
N ILE A 50 1.32 -43.02 18.03
CA ILE A 50 1.88 -44.37 17.98
C ILE A 50 3.39 -44.26 17.75
N GLY A 51 4.17 -44.78 18.69
CA GLY A 51 5.62 -44.81 18.61
C GLY A 51 6.08 -45.70 17.46
N ARG A 52 7.17 -45.32 16.77
CA ARG A 52 7.75 -46.09 15.65
C ARG A 52 7.97 -47.57 15.96
N ASN A 53 8.26 -47.90 17.22
CA ASN A 53 8.54 -49.26 17.68
C ASN A 53 7.33 -49.96 18.34
N ASP A 54 6.19 -49.27 18.46
CA ASP A 54 4.99 -49.83 19.09
C ASP A 54 4.35 -50.89 18.19
N PRO A 55 3.57 -51.83 18.76
CA PRO A 55 2.78 -52.78 17.98
C PRO A 55 1.86 -52.04 17.01
N CYS A 56 1.85 -52.49 15.76
CA CYS A 56 1.06 -51.85 14.71
C CYS A 56 -0.45 -52.07 14.95
N PRO A 57 -1.28 -51.01 14.96
CA PRO A 57 -2.70 -51.10 15.32
C PRO A 57 -3.55 -51.85 14.27
N CYS A 58 -3.02 -52.12 13.07
CA CYS A 58 -3.71 -52.91 12.04
C CYS A 58 -3.77 -54.42 12.34
N GLY A 59 -3.21 -54.86 13.47
CA GLY A 59 -3.23 -56.27 13.89
C GLY A 59 -2.18 -57.15 13.24
N SER A 60 -1.21 -56.58 12.51
CA SER A 60 -0.19 -57.34 11.78
C SER A 60 0.87 -58.01 12.65
N GLY A 61 0.92 -57.70 13.95
CA GLY A 61 1.93 -58.19 14.89
C GLY A 61 3.33 -57.59 14.71
N LYS A 62 3.54 -56.71 13.73
CA LYS A 62 4.82 -56.03 13.47
C LYS A 62 4.91 -54.70 14.22
N LYS A 63 6.13 -54.17 14.38
CA LYS A 63 6.34 -52.78 14.84
C LYS A 63 5.74 -51.82 13.79
N PHE A 64 5.14 -50.72 14.23
CA PHE A 64 4.50 -49.72 13.34
C PHE A 64 5.42 -49.31 12.19
N LYS A 65 6.71 -49.12 12.48
CA LYS A 65 7.70 -48.78 11.45
C LYS A 65 7.83 -49.81 10.33
N SER A 66 7.81 -51.09 10.68
CA SER A 66 8.02 -52.19 9.73
C SER A 66 6.72 -52.67 9.09
N CYS A 67 5.60 -51.99 9.36
CA CYS A 67 4.30 -52.30 8.78
C CYS A 67 3.80 -51.17 7.88
N HIS A 68 3.81 -49.92 8.37
CA HIS A 68 3.23 -48.77 7.66
C HIS A 68 4.21 -47.61 7.40
N ILE A 69 5.44 -47.65 7.95
CA ILE A 69 6.46 -46.61 7.67
C ILE A 69 7.49 -47.09 6.64
N ASP A 70 7.80 -48.39 6.60
CA ASP A 70 8.81 -48.97 5.70
C ASP A 70 8.39 -49.07 4.22
N GLN A 71 7.23 -48.53 3.84
CA GLN A 71 7.07 -48.05 2.47
C GLN A 71 7.73 -46.68 2.37
N ALA A 72 9.06 -46.69 2.40
CA ALA A 72 9.89 -45.54 2.09
C ALA A 72 9.80 -45.26 0.58
N GLU A 73 8.62 -44.86 0.11
CA GLU A 73 8.58 -43.92 -0.98
C GLU A 73 9.16 -42.63 -0.40
N GLN A 74 10.32 -42.24 -0.92
CA GLN A 74 10.96 -40.98 -0.61
C GLN A 74 9.89 -39.89 -0.74
N LEU A 75 9.39 -39.37 0.39
CA LEU A 75 8.63 -38.13 0.41
C LEU A 75 9.60 -37.01 0.01
N SER A 76 9.93 -36.95 -1.27
CA SER A 76 10.41 -35.72 -1.90
C SER A 76 9.27 -34.76 -1.72
N PHE A 77 9.45 -33.75 -0.86
CA PHE A 77 8.50 -32.66 -0.76
C PHE A 77 8.52 -31.94 -2.12
N LYS A 78 7.65 -32.37 -3.04
CA LYS A 78 7.44 -31.68 -4.31
C LYS A 78 6.56 -30.49 -3.96
N LEU A 79 7.14 -29.29 -3.96
CA LEU A 79 6.35 -28.06 -3.98
C LEU A 79 5.37 -28.19 -5.14
N GLY A 80 4.08 -27.97 -4.86
CA GLY A 80 3.08 -27.86 -5.91
C GLY A 80 3.37 -26.66 -6.81
N ASN A 81 2.66 -26.55 -7.93
CA ASN A 81 2.75 -25.35 -8.75
C ASN A 81 2.40 -24.11 -7.92
N PRO A 82 3.12 -22.99 -8.09
CA PRO A 82 2.80 -21.74 -7.40
C PRO A 82 1.36 -21.31 -7.70
N THR A 83 0.69 -20.74 -6.71
CA THR A 83 -0.67 -20.21 -6.85
C THR A 83 -0.66 -18.94 -7.70
N ALA A 84 -1.82 -18.54 -8.23
CA ALA A 84 -1.94 -17.31 -9.02
C ALA A 84 -1.42 -16.06 -8.27
N PRO A 85 -1.73 -15.85 -6.97
CA PRO A 85 -1.17 -14.70 -6.24
C PRO A 85 0.36 -14.76 -6.08
N ILE A 86 0.94 -15.94 -5.86
CA ILE A 86 2.41 -16.09 -5.81
C ILE A 86 3.04 -15.73 -7.16
N MET A 87 2.41 -16.17 -8.27
CA MET A 87 2.86 -15.83 -9.61
C MET A 87 2.75 -14.34 -9.89
N ALA A 88 1.64 -13.70 -9.51
CA ALA A 88 1.44 -12.25 -9.66
C ALA A 88 2.51 -11.45 -8.89
N THR A 89 2.71 -11.74 -7.60
CA THR A 89 3.74 -11.07 -6.79
C THR A 89 5.15 -11.28 -7.37
N ALA A 90 5.49 -12.51 -7.78
CA ALA A 90 6.80 -12.78 -8.37
C ALA A 90 7.00 -12.01 -9.69
N THR A 91 5.95 -11.90 -10.50
CA THR A 91 5.99 -11.17 -11.78
C THR A 91 6.14 -9.66 -11.55
N ALA A 92 5.36 -9.08 -10.63
CA ALA A 92 5.51 -7.69 -10.19
C ALA A 92 6.94 -7.37 -9.72
N MET A 93 7.55 -8.25 -8.92
CA MET A 93 8.94 -8.09 -8.45
C MET A 93 9.98 -8.16 -9.57
N LEU A 94 9.69 -8.85 -10.68
CA LEU A 94 10.55 -8.86 -11.86
C LEU A 94 10.36 -7.58 -12.67
N ILE A 95 9.11 -7.21 -12.97
CA ILE A 95 8.74 -5.98 -13.69
C ILE A 95 9.37 -4.74 -13.05
N SER A 96 9.30 -4.60 -11.72
CA SER A 96 9.85 -3.45 -11.01
C SER A 96 11.37 -3.24 -11.21
N LYS A 97 12.09 -4.25 -11.70
CA LYS A 97 13.54 -4.21 -11.95
C LYS A 97 13.90 -4.16 -13.44
N MET A 98 12.92 -4.22 -14.33
CA MET A 98 13.16 -4.18 -15.78
C MET A 98 13.46 -2.76 -16.21
N GLY A 99 14.33 -2.61 -17.21
CA GLY A 99 14.45 -1.36 -17.97
C GLY A 99 13.41 -1.31 -19.09
N LEU A 100 13.18 -0.11 -19.63
CA LEU A 100 12.14 0.17 -20.63
C LEU A 100 12.13 -0.81 -21.82
N GLU A 101 13.28 -1.07 -22.46
CA GLU A 101 13.35 -2.00 -23.61
C GLU A 101 12.86 -3.41 -23.29
N ALA A 102 13.10 -3.90 -22.08
CA ALA A 102 12.66 -5.21 -21.65
C ALA A 102 11.19 -5.18 -21.23
N LEU A 103 10.74 -4.07 -20.64
CA LEU A 103 9.36 -3.83 -20.23
C LEU A 103 8.41 -3.88 -21.43
N ASP A 104 8.78 -3.24 -22.54
CA ASP A 104 7.99 -3.21 -23.78
C ASP A 104 7.82 -4.58 -24.45
N GLN A 105 8.66 -5.55 -24.09
CA GLN A 105 8.55 -6.91 -24.59
C GLN A 105 7.62 -7.78 -23.72
N VAL A 106 7.18 -7.28 -22.57
CA VAL A 106 6.26 -8.00 -21.68
C VAL A 106 4.85 -7.96 -22.28
N PRO A 107 4.21 -9.12 -22.52
CA PRO A 107 2.83 -9.15 -22.99
C PRO A 107 1.89 -8.49 -21.98
N ARG A 108 1.04 -7.58 -22.46
CA ARG A 108 0.04 -6.87 -21.63
C ARG A 108 -1.29 -7.62 -21.50
N ASP A 109 -1.49 -8.67 -22.30
CA ASP A 109 -2.70 -9.48 -22.24
C ASP A 109 -2.78 -10.28 -20.94
N HIS A 110 -3.94 -10.26 -20.28
CA HIS A 110 -4.22 -11.05 -19.08
C HIS A 110 -3.27 -10.79 -17.90
N LEU A 111 -2.68 -9.59 -17.82
CA LEU A 111 -2.00 -9.16 -16.59
C LEU A 111 -3.01 -9.13 -15.44
N SER A 112 -2.60 -9.62 -14.27
CA SER A 112 -3.36 -9.36 -13.05
C SER A 112 -3.20 -7.90 -12.65
N ASP A 113 -4.18 -7.32 -11.98
CA ASP A 113 -4.18 -5.91 -11.54
C ASP A 113 -2.89 -5.51 -10.82
N LEU A 114 -2.35 -6.39 -9.95
CA LEU A 114 -1.08 -6.15 -9.26
C LEU A 114 0.10 -5.98 -10.23
N VAL A 115 0.15 -6.80 -11.28
CA VAL A 115 1.24 -6.79 -12.26
C VAL A 115 1.08 -5.59 -13.20
N ALA A 116 -0.15 -5.28 -13.62
CA ALA A 116 -0.45 -4.10 -14.43
C ALA A 116 -0.10 -2.80 -13.68
N SER A 117 -0.46 -2.69 -12.40
CA SER A 117 -0.15 -1.50 -11.60
C SER A 117 1.37 -1.33 -11.39
N GLU A 118 2.11 -2.41 -11.14
CA GLU A 118 3.57 -2.37 -11.01
C GLU A 118 4.26 -2.06 -12.35
N MET A 119 3.70 -2.54 -13.46
CA MET A 119 4.14 -2.19 -14.81
C MET A 119 3.89 -0.71 -15.10
N ALA A 120 2.73 -0.17 -14.70
CA ALA A 120 2.44 1.26 -14.82
C ALA A 120 3.43 2.11 -14.03
N SER A 121 3.73 1.73 -12.78
CA SER A 121 4.78 2.35 -11.98
C SER A 121 6.17 2.26 -12.62
N ALA A 122 6.47 1.19 -13.35
CA ALA A 122 7.74 1.05 -14.07
C ALA A 122 7.81 2.00 -15.27
N TYR A 123 6.74 2.13 -16.05
CA TYR A 123 6.65 3.10 -17.14
C TYR A 123 6.75 4.54 -16.64
N TYR A 124 6.04 4.87 -15.56
CA TYR A 124 6.12 6.18 -14.93
C TYR A 124 7.55 6.55 -14.51
N ARG A 125 8.31 5.62 -13.90
CA ARG A 125 9.74 5.85 -13.57
C ARG A 125 10.66 6.04 -14.78
N HIS A 126 10.19 5.69 -15.96
CA HIS A 126 10.89 5.86 -17.23
C HIS A 126 10.32 7.04 -18.05
N ASP A 127 9.56 7.93 -17.41
CA ASP A 127 8.95 9.12 -18.00
C ASP A 127 7.94 8.83 -19.13
N ASP A 128 7.42 7.60 -19.18
CA ASP A 128 6.36 7.19 -20.11
C ASP A 128 5.01 7.17 -19.39
N ILE A 129 4.52 8.38 -19.06
CA ILE A 129 3.29 8.56 -18.27
C ILE A 129 2.06 8.09 -19.06
N ASP A 130 2.05 8.23 -20.39
CA ASP A 130 0.95 7.78 -21.24
C ASP A 130 0.74 6.25 -21.13
N ALA A 131 1.83 5.46 -21.23
CA ALA A 131 1.75 4.02 -21.05
C ALA A 131 1.38 3.62 -19.61
N ALA A 132 1.82 4.40 -18.62
CA ALA A 132 1.45 4.19 -17.23
C ALA A 132 -0.05 4.41 -16.99
N LEU A 133 -0.61 5.48 -17.55
CA LEU A 133 -2.03 5.81 -17.46
C LEU A 133 -2.89 4.76 -18.18
N GLU A 134 -2.52 4.32 -19.38
CA GLU A 134 -3.24 3.26 -20.11
C GLU A 134 -3.38 1.99 -19.27
N LEU A 135 -2.31 1.57 -18.59
CA LEU A 135 -2.33 0.39 -17.73
C LEU A 135 -3.18 0.59 -16.47
N LEU A 136 -3.06 1.75 -15.80
CA LEU A 136 -3.86 2.03 -14.62
C LEU A 136 -5.34 2.25 -14.93
N GLU A 137 -5.69 2.84 -16.06
CA GLU A 137 -7.08 2.98 -16.51
C GLU A 137 -7.74 1.60 -16.58
N GLY A 138 -7.07 0.61 -17.18
CA GLY A 138 -7.57 -0.77 -17.22
C GLY A 138 -7.76 -1.40 -15.83
N VAL A 139 -6.89 -1.08 -14.86
CA VAL A 139 -7.04 -1.53 -13.47
C VAL A 139 -8.21 -0.81 -12.77
N MET A 140 -8.36 0.50 -13.01
CA MET A 140 -9.43 1.30 -12.41
C MET A 140 -10.80 0.91 -12.97
N ASP A 141 -10.91 0.58 -14.25
CA ASP A 141 -12.18 0.19 -14.86
C ASP A 141 -12.65 -1.20 -14.46
N GLY A 142 -11.73 -2.06 -14.00
CA GLY A 142 -12.00 -3.44 -13.60
C GLY A 142 -12.83 -3.62 -12.31
N ASP A 143 -12.98 -4.89 -11.92
CA ASP A 143 -13.79 -5.30 -10.75
C ASP A 143 -13.07 -5.08 -9.40
N ARG A 144 -11.75 -4.83 -9.43
CA ARG A 144 -10.90 -4.51 -8.27
C ARG A 144 -10.94 -5.53 -7.13
N GLU A 145 -10.80 -6.81 -7.47
CA GLU A 145 -10.91 -7.91 -6.50
C GLU A 145 -9.54 -8.46 -6.02
N HIS A 146 -8.42 -7.97 -6.57
CA HIS A 146 -7.10 -8.50 -6.25
C HIS A 146 -6.71 -8.35 -4.76
N GLU A 147 -6.47 -9.48 -4.08
CA GLU A 147 -6.25 -9.60 -2.62
C GLU A 147 -5.10 -8.74 -2.06
N TYR A 148 -4.07 -8.48 -2.87
CA TYR A 148 -2.86 -7.78 -2.44
C TYR A 148 -2.71 -6.37 -3.01
N LEU A 149 -3.70 -5.88 -3.76
CA LEU A 149 -3.61 -4.55 -4.37
C LEU A 149 -4.28 -3.51 -3.47
N LEU A 150 -3.55 -2.44 -3.15
CA LEU A 150 -4.05 -1.31 -2.37
C LEU A 150 -4.74 -0.33 -3.33
N TYR A 151 -6.00 -0.58 -3.66
CA TYR A 151 -6.75 0.26 -4.60
C TYR A 151 -6.88 1.71 -4.15
N ASP A 152 -6.95 1.96 -2.84
CA ASP A 152 -6.96 3.31 -2.30
C ASP A 152 -5.71 4.10 -2.71
N TYR A 153 -4.53 3.48 -2.68
CA TYR A 153 -3.29 4.08 -3.16
C TYR A 153 -3.33 4.34 -4.68
N TRP A 154 -3.78 3.36 -5.46
CA TRP A 154 -3.75 3.48 -6.93
C TRP A 154 -4.80 4.43 -7.50
N ILE A 155 -5.95 4.59 -6.85
CA ILE A 155 -6.92 5.65 -7.17
C ILE A 155 -6.28 7.03 -7.04
N ALA A 156 -5.50 7.28 -5.98
CA ALA A 156 -4.80 8.54 -5.80
C ALA A 156 -3.74 8.75 -6.89
N ARG A 157 -2.89 7.74 -7.13
CA ARG A 157 -1.85 7.81 -8.17
C ARG A 157 -2.40 8.04 -9.56
N TYR A 158 -3.50 7.39 -9.92
CA TYR A 158 -4.14 7.59 -11.22
C TYR A 158 -4.64 9.03 -11.38
N ALA A 159 -5.29 9.59 -10.36
CA ALA A 159 -5.74 10.99 -10.39
C ALA A 159 -4.58 11.99 -10.44
N GLU A 160 -3.51 11.76 -9.68
CA GLU A 160 -2.28 12.58 -9.69
C GLU A 160 -1.63 12.58 -11.08
N TRP A 161 -1.42 11.41 -11.68
CA TRP A 161 -0.79 11.32 -13.00
C TRP A 161 -1.64 11.92 -14.11
N LEU A 162 -2.97 11.86 -14.00
CA LEU A 162 -3.86 12.59 -14.89
C LEU A 162 -3.65 14.11 -14.79
N VAL A 163 -3.41 14.64 -13.59
CA VAL A 163 -3.09 16.08 -13.41
C VAL A 163 -1.77 16.43 -14.09
N GLU A 164 -0.74 15.58 -13.94
CA GLU A 164 0.59 15.80 -14.54
C GLU A 164 0.55 15.91 -16.07
N VAL A 165 -0.39 15.22 -16.72
CA VAL A 165 -0.59 15.29 -18.18
C VAL A 165 -1.68 16.30 -18.60
N ASP A 166 -1.92 17.32 -17.79
CA ASP A 166 -2.92 18.38 -18.01
C ASP A 166 -4.38 17.88 -18.13
N GLN A 167 -4.68 16.69 -17.60
CA GLN A 167 -6.02 16.06 -17.59
C GLN A 167 -6.71 16.19 -16.23
N GLY A 168 -6.49 17.29 -15.50
CA GLY A 168 -7.08 17.51 -14.16
C GLY A 168 -8.61 17.41 -14.10
N LYS A 169 -9.33 17.76 -15.18
CA LYS A 169 -10.80 17.58 -15.24
C LYS A 169 -11.22 16.10 -15.28
N GLN A 170 -10.43 15.26 -15.93
CA GLN A 170 -10.66 13.82 -15.94
C GLN A 170 -10.35 13.23 -14.57
N ALA A 171 -9.27 13.68 -13.92
CA ALA A 171 -8.94 13.29 -12.54
C ALA A 171 -10.08 13.63 -11.56
N GLU A 172 -10.60 14.86 -11.62
CA GLU A 172 -11.74 15.30 -10.81
C GLU A 172 -12.98 14.44 -11.06
N SER A 173 -13.34 14.24 -12.34
CA SER A 173 -14.50 13.43 -12.71
C SER A 173 -14.36 11.98 -12.25
N PHE A 174 -13.16 11.42 -12.33
CA PHE A 174 -12.86 10.06 -11.85
C PHE A 174 -13.04 9.96 -10.34
N LEU A 175 -12.43 10.86 -9.56
CA LEU A 175 -12.55 10.84 -8.10
C LEU A 175 -13.98 11.07 -7.60
N LEU A 176 -14.76 11.90 -8.29
CA LEU A 176 -16.18 12.10 -7.99
C LEU A 176 -17.00 10.84 -8.27
N ASP A 177 -16.75 10.17 -9.39
CA ASP A 177 -17.40 8.90 -9.71
C ASP A 177 -17.05 7.81 -8.69
N GLU A 178 -15.78 7.73 -8.26
CA GLU A 178 -15.34 6.83 -7.20
C GLU A 178 -16.07 7.07 -5.87
N TYR A 179 -16.40 8.32 -5.56
CA TYR A 179 -17.13 8.65 -4.35
C TYR A 179 -18.60 8.23 -4.45
N ASP A 180 -19.24 8.50 -5.58
CA ASP A 180 -20.65 8.17 -5.82
C ASP A 180 -20.85 6.65 -5.95
N HIS A 181 -19.93 5.97 -6.62
CA HIS A 181 -19.96 4.55 -6.98
C HIS A 181 -18.70 3.79 -6.49
N PRO A 182 -18.48 3.68 -5.17
CA PRO A 182 -17.26 3.12 -4.60
C PRO A 182 -17.03 1.65 -5.00
N LYS A 183 -15.82 1.34 -5.49
CA LYS A 183 -15.36 -0.03 -5.81
C LYS A 183 -14.15 -0.40 -4.95
N GLY A 184 -14.38 -1.22 -3.92
CA GLY A 184 -13.31 -1.75 -3.06
C GLY A 184 -12.63 -0.75 -2.12
N VAL A 185 -13.06 0.52 -2.14
CA VAL A 185 -12.54 1.62 -1.31
C VAL A 185 -13.71 2.36 -0.67
N GLU A 186 -13.62 2.66 0.62
CA GLU A 186 -14.71 3.30 1.37
C GLU A 186 -14.89 4.77 0.95
N ARG A 187 -16.12 5.27 0.99
CA ARG A 187 -16.45 6.65 0.58
C ARG A 187 -15.64 7.72 1.30
N HIS A 188 -15.40 7.55 2.60
CA HIS A 188 -14.59 8.49 3.36
C HIS A 188 -13.12 8.52 2.90
N GLN A 189 -12.57 7.40 2.41
CA GLN A 189 -11.22 7.33 1.86
C GLN A 189 -11.12 8.01 0.49
N VAL A 190 -12.19 7.95 -0.31
CA VAL A 190 -12.28 8.72 -1.57
C VAL A 190 -12.43 10.21 -1.26
N ALA A 191 -13.24 10.58 -0.27
CA ALA A 191 -13.38 11.97 0.19
C ALA A 191 -12.05 12.57 0.66
N GLN A 192 -11.17 11.79 1.31
CA GLN A 192 -9.81 12.21 1.65
C GLN A 192 -8.99 12.60 0.40
N LYS A 193 -9.11 11.82 -0.69
CA LYS A 193 -8.42 12.07 -1.95
C LYS A 193 -8.95 13.30 -2.65
N LEU A 194 -10.27 13.48 -2.67
CA LEU A 194 -10.89 14.70 -3.19
C LEU A 194 -10.42 15.94 -2.40
N ALA A 195 -10.37 15.86 -1.07
CA ALA A 195 -9.86 16.96 -0.25
C ALA A 195 -8.41 17.33 -0.60
N ALA A 196 -7.52 16.33 -0.72
CA ALA A 196 -6.13 16.53 -1.14
C ALA A 196 -6.05 17.09 -2.58
N PHE A 197 -6.79 16.50 -3.52
CA PHE A 197 -6.85 16.94 -4.91
C PHE A 197 -7.21 18.43 -5.02
N TYR A 198 -8.28 18.88 -4.35
CA TYR A 198 -8.66 20.30 -4.41
C TYR A 198 -7.66 21.23 -3.70
N LEU A 199 -6.93 20.77 -2.67
CA LEU A 199 -5.83 21.54 -2.09
C LEU A 199 -4.72 21.76 -3.12
N ASP A 200 -4.33 20.71 -3.84
CA ASP A 200 -3.28 20.77 -4.85
C ASP A 200 -3.69 21.64 -6.05
N GLN A 201 -4.97 21.65 -6.41
CA GLN A 201 -5.53 22.55 -7.42
C GLN A 201 -5.68 24.01 -6.93
N GLY A 202 -5.31 24.31 -5.69
CA GLY A 202 -5.43 25.66 -5.12
C GLY A 202 -6.87 26.08 -4.80
N ASP A 203 -7.77 25.13 -4.58
CA ASP A 203 -9.17 25.34 -4.21
C ASP A 203 -9.47 24.84 -2.78
N PRO A 204 -9.02 25.58 -1.75
CA PRO A 204 -9.23 25.17 -0.37
C PRO A 204 -10.71 25.19 0.04
N SER A 205 -11.60 25.84 -0.71
CA SER A 205 -13.03 25.89 -0.41
C SER A 205 -13.69 24.55 -0.73
N ASN A 206 -13.42 23.99 -1.91
CA ASN A 206 -13.88 22.64 -2.24
C ASN A 206 -13.17 21.58 -1.40
N ALA A 207 -11.88 21.76 -1.12
CA ALA A 207 -11.16 20.84 -0.24
C ALA A 207 -11.79 20.77 1.16
N GLU A 208 -12.26 21.90 1.70
CA GLU A 208 -12.92 21.95 3.02
C GLU A 208 -14.19 21.12 3.05
N ILE A 209 -15.00 21.16 1.98
CA ILE A 209 -16.23 20.37 1.85
C ILE A 209 -15.92 18.88 1.91
N TRP A 210 -14.88 18.43 1.20
CA TRP A 210 -14.50 17.02 1.16
C TRP A 210 -13.83 16.55 2.46
N ALA A 211 -13.06 17.41 3.12
CA ALA A 211 -12.52 17.14 4.45
C ALA A 211 -13.65 16.97 5.49
N ASP A 212 -14.67 17.83 5.46
CA ASP A 212 -15.85 17.69 6.31
C ASP A 212 -16.63 16.42 5.99
N THR A 213 -16.81 16.10 4.71
CA THR A 213 -17.47 14.87 4.26
C THR A 213 -16.75 13.61 4.76
N ALA A 214 -15.41 13.63 4.79
CA ALA A 214 -14.62 12.55 5.37
C ALA A 214 -14.80 12.46 6.89
N LEU A 215 -14.83 13.60 7.60
CA LEU A 215 -15.05 13.67 9.05
C LEU A 215 -16.45 13.22 9.46
N GLU A 216 -17.49 13.50 8.67
CA GLU A 216 -18.85 13.04 8.95
C GLU A 216 -18.95 11.51 8.99
N GLN A 217 -18.13 10.82 8.19
CA GLN A 217 -18.09 9.36 8.12
C GLN A 217 -17.11 8.74 9.11
N ASP A 218 -15.97 9.39 9.36
CA ASP A 218 -14.95 8.95 10.31
C ASP A 218 -14.38 10.14 11.11
N ALA A 219 -15.13 10.53 12.15
CA ALA A 219 -14.86 11.72 12.97
C ALA A 219 -13.62 11.60 13.86
N HIS A 220 -13.15 10.38 14.12
CA HIS A 220 -11.98 10.13 14.97
C HIS A 220 -10.71 9.85 14.14
N ASN A 221 -10.79 10.01 12.82
CA ASN A 221 -9.64 9.80 11.95
C ASN A 221 -8.66 10.98 12.06
N PRO A 222 -7.42 10.78 12.54
CA PRO A 222 -6.47 11.87 12.67
C PRO A 222 -6.07 12.49 11.32
N PHE A 223 -6.10 11.72 10.23
CA PHE A 223 -5.78 12.24 8.90
C PHE A 223 -6.87 13.18 8.36
N ASN A 224 -8.15 12.91 8.65
CA ASN A 224 -9.25 13.80 8.26
C ASN A 224 -9.14 15.17 8.93
N HIS A 225 -8.78 15.21 10.21
CA HIS A 225 -8.51 16.46 10.94
C HIS A 225 -7.26 17.17 10.41
N TYR A 226 -6.23 16.43 10.02
CA TYR A 226 -5.05 17.01 9.35
C TYR A 226 -5.41 17.68 8.02
N LEU A 227 -6.21 17.02 7.17
CA LEU A 227 -6.72 17.61 5.93
C LEU A 227 -7.53 18.88 6.20
N LYS A 228 -8.44 18.86 7.18
CA LYS A 228 -9.19 20.05 7.61
C LYS A 228 -8.26 21.19 8.08
N GLY A 229 -7.17 20.84 8.76
CA GLY A 229 -6.13 21.80 9.13
C GLY A 229 -5.48 22.44 7.91
N LEU A 230 -5.12 21.64 6.90
CA LEU A 230 -4.53 22.14 5.65
C LEU A 230 -5.44 23.11 4.89
N THR A 231 -6.76 22.88 4.85
CA THR A 231 -7.69 23.81 4.16
C THR A 231 -7.75 25.18 4.83
N HIS A 232 -7.75 25.21 6.17
CA HIS A 232 -7.66 26.45 6.92
C HIS A 232 -6.27 27.09 6.82
N HIS A 233 -5.23 26.29 6.76
CA HIS A 233 -3.85 26.74 6.62
C HIS A 233 -3.65 27.44 5.28
N ALA A 234 -4.11 26.83 4.18
CA ALA A 234 -4.04 27.40 2.83
C ALA A 234 -4.80 28.73 2.68
N THR A 235 -5.82 28.98 3.53
CA THR A 235 -6.60 30.22 3.53
C THR A 235 -6.11 31.27 4.54
N GLY A 236 -5.02 31.00 5.26
CA GLY A 236 -4.50 31.89 6.29
C GLY A 236 -5.37 31.97 7.55
N ASN A 237 -6.29 31.01 7.74
CA ASN A 237 -7.13 30.90 8.93
C ASN A 237 -6.36 30.16 10.05
N TRP A 238 -5.26 30.77 10.51
CA TRP A 238 -4.27 30.15 11.41
C TRP A 238 -4.87 29.52 12.67
N GLU A 239 -5.81 30.22 13.32
CA GLU A 239 -6.45 29.72 14.54
C GLU A 239 -7.21 28.41 14.29
N ARG A 240 -7.98 28.35 13.20
CA ARG A 240 -8.72 27.14 12.83
C ARG A 240 -7.79 26.01 12.40
N ALA A 241 -6.72 26.33 11.68
CA ALA A 241 -5.71 25.36 11.29
C ALA A 241 -5.04 24.71 12.50
N ILE A 242 -4.60 25.52 13.47
CA ILE A 242 -3.99 25.07 14.72
C ILE A 242 -4.92 24.14 15.49
N ILE A 243 -6.19 24.53 15.67
CA ILE A 243 -7.21 23.71 16.37
C ILE A 243 -7.37 22.35 15.67
N ALA A 244 -7.47 22.33 14.34
CA ALA A 244 -7.64 21.10 13.59
C ALA A 244 -6.40 20.18 13.70
N TYR A 245 -5.18 20.73 13.64
CA TYR A 245 -3.95 19.96 13.84
C TYR A 245 -3.79 19.42 15.27
N GLU A 246 -4.13 20.20 16.29
CA GLU A 246 -4.13 19.73 17.68
C GLU A 246 -5.14 18.59 17.87
N THR A 247 -6.33 18.72 17.28
CA THR A 247 -7.36 17.67 17.26
C THR A 247 -6.85 16.42 16.53
N ALA A 248 -6.17 16.58 15.40
CA ALA A 248 -5.53 15.48 14.69
C ALA A 248 -4.52 14.73 15.57
N ILE A 249 -3.66 15.45 16.31
CA ILE A 249 -2.70 14.88 17.25
C ILE A 249 -3.41 14.10 18.36
N GLU A 250 -4.49 14.62 18.92
CA GLU A 250 -5.28 13.92 19.95
C GLU A 250 -5.81 12.57 19.45
N HIS A 251 -6.35 12.53 18.23
CA HIS A 251 -6.88 11.30 17.65
C HIS A 251 -5.80 10.26 17.29
N THR A 252 -4.53 10.64 17.19
CA THR A 252 -3.44 9.66 16.97
C THR A 252 -3.19 8.71 18.16
N GLN A 253 -3.71 9.02 19.35
CA GLN A 253 -3.46 8.25 20.58
C GLN A 253 -3.95 6.79 20.51
N HIS A 254 -4.86 6.48 19.58
CA HIS A 254 -5.39 5.13 19.38
C HIS A 254 -4.56 4.27 18.41
N LEU A 255 -3.56 4.87 17.74
CA LEU A 255 -2.74 4.19 16.75
C LEU A 255 -1.59 3.40 17.40
N ALA A 256 -1.01 2.48 16.64
CA ALA A 256 0.22 1.82 17.06
C ALA A 256 1.36 2.84 17.16
N GLU A 257 2.28 2.65 18.12
CA GLU A 257 3.34 3.63 18.45
C GLU A 257 4.11 4.16 17.23
N GLN A 258 4.50 3.27 16.30
CA GLN A 258 5.22 3.67 15.09
C GLN A 258 4.37 4.51 14.13
N GLU A 259 3.10 4.15 13.97
CA GLU A 259 2.17 4.89 13.12
C GLU A 259 1.82 6.24 13.73
N GLN A 260 1.61 6.27 15.04
CA GLN A 260 1.42 7.48 15.83
C GLN A 260 2.61 8.44 15.65
N GLN A 261 3.84 7.95 15.81
CA GLN A 261 5.06 8.76 15.66
C GLN A 261 5.18 9.36 14.26
N ALA A 262 4.96 8.57 13.21
CA ALA A 262 5.03 9.06 11.82
C ALA A 262 3.98 10.13 11.54
N LEU A 263 2.73 9.89 11.94
CA LEU A 263 1.64 10.82 11.70
C LEU A 263 1.80 12.11 12.51
N GLN A 264 2.21 12.01 13.78
CA GLN A 264 2.49 13.20 14.59
C GLN A 264 3.65 14.02 14.05
N ALA A 265 4.69 13.41 13.49
CA ALA A 265 5.80 14.15 12.88
C ALA A 265 5.30 15.03 11.72
N MET A 266 4.46 14.48 10.83
CA MET A 266 3.84 15.20 9.73
C MET A 266 2.91 16.32 10.21
N ILE A 267 2.05 16.05 11.20
CA ILE A 267 1.11 17.05 11.73
C ILE A 267 1.87 18.18 12.45
N ASN A 268 2.90 17.86 13.23
CA ASN A 268 3.67 18.85 13.98
C ASN A 268 4.42 19.82 13.07
N ASP A 269 4.94 19.36 11.92
CA ASP A 269 5.55 20.27 10.94
C ASP A 269 4.55 21.33 10.43
N ALA A 270 3.36 20.88 10.02
CA ALA A 270 2.29 21.76 9.56
C ALA A 270 1.78 22.69 10.68
N LEU A 271 1.66 22.16 11.90
CA LEU A 271 1.25 22.93 13.09
C LEU A 271 2.27 24.02 13.44
N ASP A 272 3.57 23.71 13.37
CA ASP A 272 4.62 24.67 13.69
C ASP A 272 4.68 25.80 12.65
N LYS A 273 4.48 25.49 11.36
CA LYS A 273 4.32 26.50 10.31
C LYS A 273 3.10 27.40 10.55
N ALA A 274 1.94 26.78 10.85
CA ALA A 274 0.72 27.52 11.16
C ALA A 274 0.88 28.44 12.39
N LYS A 275 1.59 27.99 13.44
CA LYS A 275 1.93 28.81 14.61
C LYS A 275 2.83 29.99 14.29
N ARG A 276 3.72 29.85 13.30
CA ARG A 276 4.57 30.93 12.78
C ARG A 276 3.87 31.81 11.73
N GLN A 277 2.62 31.47 11.37
CA GLN A 277 1.87 32.13 10.28
C GLN A 277 2.60 32.05 8.93
N GLU A 278 3.34 30.95 8.73
CA GLU A 278 3.96 30.61 7.45
C GLU A 278 2.95 29.82 6.64
N LEU A 279 2.81 30.12 5.35
CA LEU A 279 1.99 29.31 4.45
C LEU A 279 2.61 27.90 4.28
N PRO A 280 1.82 26.89 3.87
CA PRO A 280 2.35 25.58 3.50
C PRO A 280 3.43 25.74 2.43
N ASP A 281 4.44 24.86 2.46
CA ASP A 281 5.43 24.82 1.38
C ASP A 281 4.68 24.55 0.07
N VAL A 282 4.76 25.48 -0.87
CA VAL A 282 4.39 25.21 -2.25
C VAL A 282 5.56 24.41 -2.80
N GLU A 283 5.34 23.17 -3.25
CA GLU A 283 6.34 22.48 -4.04
C GLU A 283 6.58 23.32 -5.30
N SER A 284 7.58 24.21 -5.24
CA SER A 284 8.02 24.97 -6.39
C SER A 284 8.72 23.99 -7.31
N ASP A 285 8.18 23.85 -8.51
CA ASP A 285 8.70 23.06 -9.63
C ASP A 285 10.01 23.66 -10.20
N GLU A 286 10.94 24.04 -9.31
CA GLU A 286 12.29 24.45 -9.67
C GLU A 286 13.12 23.19 -9.93
N SER A 287 12.92 22.62 -11.12
CA SER A 287 13.95 21.84 -11.78
C SER A 287 15.26 22.66 -11.74
N PRO A 288 16.38 22.10 -11.23
CA PRO A 288 17.62 22.83 -11.21
C PRO A 288 18.05 23.08 -12.65
N THR A 289 17.93 24.32 -13.11
CA THR A 289 18.57 24.76 -14.35
C THR A 289 20.07 24.57 -14.18
N GLU A 290 20.62 23.54 -14.80
CA GLU A 290 22.05 23.36 -14.95
C GLU A 290 22.64 24.60 -15.63
N VAL A 291 23.63 25.22 -14.99
CA VAL A 291 24.49 26.27 -15.56
C VAL A 291 25.87 25.71 -15.80
#